data_AF-A0A928QV89-F1
#
_entry.id   AF-A0A928QV89-F1
#
_cell.length_a   1.000
_cell.length_b   1.000
_cell.length_c   1.000
_cell.angle_alpha   90.00
_cell.angle_beta   90.00
_cell.angle_gamma   90.00
#
_symmetry.space_group_name_H-M   'P 1'
#
loop_
_entity.id
_entity.type
_entity.pdbx_description
1 polymer ?
#
loop_
_entity_poly.entity_id
_entity_poly.type
_entity_poly.pdbx_seq_one_letter_code
_entity_poly.pdbx_strand_id
1 'polypeptide(L)'
;MKRMIIRVLLLSVLLTIALSGTALAMIESGNTCGEHVTWALDEENGVLTITGEGPMKNDYTTNEYNRIYYLPPWWYRRDQIRSVVIEEGVTDIGQNAFSGCDRMTSVQLPDSLVTIQSGAFDSCKALTEIRFPDGLQVIASGAFNNCTGLKEVTFPAGIREIGGFKDCDSLRSVTIPDGVEYLSASAFESCNDLMTAEIGAGVTVLKGRTFAKCRNLKFINLPDTIEEIESFAFSGCNDLDDVYYAGTEEQWRAIDVSYSSRLITEFGDDVNDALRYADYHFETPAPETWTTTGTWFTDDEGEWEHAMTYVCAKVPALACSAVYDEDGCCLEIRLHELTPGEITEIAFDLPKDAWDAKVFVLDGSMTPLCDCNSSWYWE
;
A
#
# COMPACT_ATOMS: atom_id res chain seq x y z
N MET A 1 -5.66 -26.21 -43.37
CA MET A 1 -4.52 -27.02 -42.89
C MET A 1 -3.58 -26.30 -41.91
N LYS A 2 -3.95 -25.13 -41.34
CA LYS A 2 -3.15 -24.39 -40.33
C LYS A 2 -3.82 -24.28 -38.95
N ARG A 3 -4.91 -25.01 -38.70
CA ARG A 3 -5.63 -25.02 -37.40
C ARG A 3 -5.49 -26.34 -36.61
N MET A 4 -4.57 -27.22 -37.01
CA MET A 4 -4.40 -28.56 -36.42
C MET A 4 -2.96 -28.83 -35.93
N ILE A 5 -2.14 -27.78 -35.76
CA ILE A 5 -0.73 -27.90 -35.33
C ILE A 5 -0.54 -27.38 -33.88
N ILE A 6 -1.42 -26.51 -33.37
CA ILE A 6 -1.29 -25.96 -32.01
C ILE A 6 -1.76 -26.94 -30.91
N ARG A 7 -2.66 -27.88 -31.22
CA ARG A 7 -3.13 -28.90 -30.25
C ARG A 7 -2.18 -30.11 -30.08
N VAL A 8 -1.12 -30.22 -30.87
CA VAL A 8 -0.15 -31.32 -30.78
C VAL A 8 1.10 -30.92 -29.96
N LEU A 9 1.40 -29.62 -29.85
CA LEU A 9 2.57 -29.13 -29.10
C LEU A 9 2.39 -29.19 -27.57
N LEU A 10 1.17 -29.00 -27.06
CA LEU A 10 0.88 -29.14 -25.62
C LEU A 10 0.87 -30.60 -25.14
N LEU A 11 0.57 -31.57 -26.02
CA LEU A 11 0.69 -32.99 -25.69
C LEU A 11 2.12 -33.54 -25.81
N SER A 12 2.99 -32.90 -26.61
CA SER A 12 4.38 -33.37 -26.79
C SER A 12 5.37 -32.89 -25.73
N VAL A 13 5.03 -31.87 -24.93
CA VAL A 13 5.88 -31.42 -23.80
C VAL A 13 5.70 -32.32 -22.57
N LEU A 14 4.57 -33.02 -22.46
CA LEU A 14 4.27 -33.94 -21.36
C LEU A 14 4.96 -35.32 -21.47
N LEU A 15 5.59 -35.67 -22.61
CA LEU A 15 6.13 -37.02 -22.83
C LEU A 15 7.67 -37.15 -22.75
N THR A 16 8.41 -36.07 -22.46
CA THR A 16 9.89 -36.13 -22.35
C THR A 16 10.48 -35.77 -20.99
N ILE A 17 9.66 -35.58 -19.93
CA ILE A 17 10.14 -35.37 -18.55
C ILE A 17 9.94 -36.63 -17.68
N ALA A 18 9.95 -37.81 -18.30
CA ALA A 18 9.93 -39.09 -17.58
C ALA A 18 11.31 -39.75 -17.59
N LEU A 19 12.36 -39.06 -17.11
CA LEU A 19 13.69 -39.65 -16.85
C LEU A 19 14.55 -38.81 -15.87
N SER A 20 13.92 -38.22 -14.86
CA SER A 20 14.58 -37.86 -13.59
C SER A 20 13.52 -37.95 -12.52
N GLY A 21 13.75 -38.69 -11.43
CA GLY A 21 12.76 -38.98 -10.39
C GLY A 21 12.35 -37.78 -9.54
N THR A 22 11.80 -36.73 -10.16
CA THR A 22 11.07 -35.66 -9.50
C THR A 22 9.62 -36.09 -9.35
N ALA A 23 9.04 -35.83 -8.17
CA ALA A 23 7.60 -36.00 -7.95
C ALA A 23 6.85 -35.28 -9.07
N LEU A 24 5.84 -35.93 -9.64
CA LEU A 24 4.97 -35.27 -10.59
C LEU A 24 4.20 -34.22 -9.79
N ALA A 25 4.41 -32.93 -10.08
CA ALA A 25 3.67 -31.86 -9.42
C ALA A 25 2.17 -32.18 -9.50
N MET A 26 1.51 -32.24 -8.34
CA MET A 26 0.09 -32.52 -8.24
C MET A 26 -0.64 -31.21 -8.51
N ILE A 27 -1.10 -31.03 -9.75
CA ILE A 27 -1.82 -29.83 -10.19
C ILE A 27 -3.33 -30.12 -10.17
N GLU A 28 -4.05 -29.45 -9.27
CA GLU A 28 -5.52 -29.39 -9.29
C GLU A 28 -5.96 -28.20 -10.16
N SER A 29 -6.97 -28.33 -11.03
CA SER A 29 -7.38 -27.22 -11.92
C SER A 29 -8.86 -27.26 -12.32
N GLY A 30 -9.39 -26.11 -12.74
CA GLY A 30 -10.77 -25.98 -13.19
C GLY A 30 -11.11 -24.63 -13.85
N ASN A 31 -12.36 -24.47 -14.27
CA ASN A 31 -12.86 -23.29 -15.02
C ASN A 31 -14.11 -22.67 -14.38
N THR A 32 -14.29 -22.86 -13.07
CA THR A 32 -15.48 -22.44 -12.32
C THR A 32 -15.30 -21.11 -11.60
N CYS A 33 -14.20 -20.40 -11.87
CA CYS A 33 -13.84 -19.13 -11.23
C CYS A 33 -14.06 -17.89 -12.11
N GLY A 34 -14.72 -18.03 -13.26
CA GLY A 34 -15.16 -16.96 -14.17
C GLY A 34 -15.64 -17.56 -15.49
N GLU A 35 -16.26 -16.76 -16.37
CA GLU A 35 -16.73 -17.27 -17.68
C GLU A 35 -15.55 -17.66 -18.60
N HIS A 36 -14.48 -16.86 -18.54
CA HIS A 36 -13.25 -17.03 -19.32
C HIS A 36 -12.01 -17.05 -18.43
N VAL A 37 -12.20 -17.40 -17.16
CA VAL A 37 -11.13 -17.48 -16.15
C VAL A 37 -11.05 -18.91 -15.61
N THR A 38 -9.83 -19.40 -15.49
CA THR A 38 -9.47 -20.73 -15.02
C THR A 38 -8.50 -20.63 -13.86
N TRP A 39 -8.33 -21.73 -13.12
CA TRP A 39 -7.43 -21.81 -11.99
C TRP A 39 -6.62 -23.10 -12.02
N ALA A 40 -5.42 -23.05 -11.45
CA ALA A 40 -4.56 -24.20 -11.21
C ALA A 40 -3.85 -24.04 -9.85
N LEU A 41 -3.86 -25.07 -9.01
CA LEU A 41 -3.14 -25.12 -7.74
C LEU A 41 -2.02 -26.15 -7.86
N ASP A 42 -0.78 -25.71 -7.71
CA ASP A 42 0.36 -26.57 -7.42
C ASP A 42 0.31 -26.94 -5.93
N GLU A 43 -0.15 -28.16 -5.62
CA GLU A 43 -0.29 -28.62 -4.23
C GLU A 43 1.07 -28.85 -3.53
N GLU A 44 2.16 -29.02 -4.29
CA GLU A 44 3.50 -29.23 -3.73
C GLU A 44 4.09 -27.91 -3.24
N ASN A 45 3.96 -26.86 -4.04
CA ASN A 45 4.53 -25.53 -3.75
C ASN A 45 3.52 -24.56 -3.11
N GLY A 46 2.22 -24.88 -3.13
CA GLY A 46 1.16 -24.00 -2.62
C GLY A 46 0.92 -22.77 -3.50
N VAL A 47 1.18 -22.87 -4.81
CA VAL A 47 1.02 -21.77 -5.77
C VAL A 47 -0.33 -21.92 -6.46
N LEU A 48 -1.24 -20.96 -6.23
CA LEU A 48 -2.51 -20.87 -6.92
C LEU A 48 -2.40 -19.86 -8.07
N THR A 49 -2.55 -20.33 -9.31
CA THR A 49 -2.53 -19.51 -10.52
C THR A 49 -3.95 -19.32 -11.04
N ILE A 50 -4.32 -18.07 -11.33
CA ILE A 50 -5.56 -17.67 -11.98
C ILE A 50 -5.23 -17.12 -13.37
N THR A 51 -5.82 -17.72 -14.42
CA THR A 51 -5.50 -17.42 -15.82
C THR A 51 -6.78 -17.17 -16.60
N GLY A 52 -6.82 -16.12 -17.42
CA GLY A 52 -7.94 -15.88 -18.32
C GLY A 52 -8.12 -14.42 -18.71
N GLU A 53 -9.24 -14.15 -19.37
CA GLU A 53 -9.65 -12.79 -19.74
C GLU A 53 -10.95 -12.40 -19.02
N GLY A 54 -11.01 -11.19 -18.48
CA GLY A 54 -12.19 -10.63 -17.83
C GLY A 54 -12.30 -10.95 -16.33
N PRO A 55 -13.49 -10.76 -15.75
CA PRO A 55 -13.66 -10.79 -14.30
C PRO A 55 -13.64 -12.22 -13.74
N MET A 56 -13.05 -12.37 -12.54
CA MET A 56 -13.34 -13.52 -11.70
C MET A 56 -14.81 -13.51 -11.26
N LYS A 57 -15.34 -14.69 -10.93
CA LYS A 57 -16.70 -14.87 -10.46
C LYS A 57 -16.90 -14.19 -9.09
N ASN A 58 -17.94 -13.36 -8.97
CA ASN A 58 -18.31 -12.70 -7.71
C ASN A 58 -19.30 -13.51 -6.86
N ASP A 59 -19.86 -14.58 -7.41
CA ASP A 59 -20.78 -15.46 -6.69
C ASP A 59 -20.31 -16.91 -6.80
N TYR A 60 -19.59 -17.39 -5.79
CA TYR A 60 -19.18 -18.79 -5.71
C TYR A 60 -20.26 -19.74 -5.19
N THR A 61 -21.56 -19.38 -5.35
CA THR A 61 -22.67 -20.27 -5.01
C THR A 61 -22.51 -21.63 -5.68
N THR A 62 -22.38 -22.66 -4.86
CA THR A 62 -22.54 -24.06 -5.23
C THR A 62 -23.71 -24.64 -4.45
N ASN A 63 -24.53 -25.46 -5.11
CA ASN A 63 -25.58 -26.26 -4.46
C ASN A 63 -25.08 -27.69 -4.35
N GLU A 64 -24.55 -28.04 -3.18
CA GLU A 64 -24.09 -29.39 -2.88
C GLU A 64 -24.88 -29.93 -1.69
N TYR A 65 -25.45 -31.13 -1.82
CA TYR A 65 -26.25 -31.78 -0.77
C TYR A 65 -27.40 -30.93 -0.20
N ASN A 66 -28.08 -30.12 -1.03
CA ASN A 66 -29.15 -29.22 -0.60
C ASN A 66 -28.68 -28.15 0.41
N ARG A 67 -27.38 -27.81 0.37
CA ARG A 67 -26.77 -26.68 1.07
C ARG A 67 -26.13 -25.74 0.05
N ILE A 68 -26.32 -24.44 0.28
CA ILE A 68 -25.70 -23.39 -0.52
C ILE A 68 -24.37 -23.05 0.14
N TYR A 69 -23.26 -23.25 -0.57
CA TYR A 69 -21.94 -22.82 -0.17
C TYR A 69 -21.49 -21.66 -1.06
N TYR A 70 -20.85 -20.65 -0.47
CA TYR A 70 -20.34 -19.47 -1.19
C TYR A 70 -18.81 -19.52 -1.22
N LEU A 71 -18.24 -20.57 -1.82
CA LEU A 71 -16.83 -20.93 -1.64
C LEU A 71 -16.10 -21.06 -2.98
N PRO A 72 -14.97 -20.37 -3.17
CA PRO A 72 -14.16 -20.53 -4.37
C PRO A 72 -13.65 -21.98 -4.50
N PRO A 73 -13.31 -22.43 -5.71
CA PRO A 73 -12.94 -23.83 -5.96
C PRO A 73 -11.82 -24.37 -5.06
N TRP A 74 -10.87 -23.51 -4.69
CA TRP A 74 -9.71 -23.84 -3.85
C TRP A 74 -9.95 -23.68 -2.34
N TRP A 75 -11.18 -23.39 -1.88
CA TRP A 75 -11.46 -23.11 -0.47
C TRP A 75 -11.00 -24.22 0.49
N TYR A 76 -11.23 -25.49 0.12
CA TYR A 76 -10.81 -26.65 0.92
C TYR A 76 -9.30 -26.88 0.94
N ARG A 77 -8.54 -26.09 0.17
CA ARG A 77 -7.08 -26.10 0.09
C ARG A 77 -6.45 -24.79 0.55
N ARG A 78 -7.24 -23.83 1.07
CA ARG A 78 -6.75 -22.51 1.49
C ARG A 78 -5.57 -22.56 2.48
N ASP A 79 -5.56 -23.57 3.37
CA ASP A 79 -4.48 -23.77 4.36
C ASP A 79 -3.15 -24.23 3.72
N GLN A 80 -3.16 -24.63 2.45
CA GLN A 80 -1.99 -25.01 1.65
C GLN A 80 -1.50 -23.89 0.72
N ILE A 81 -2.33 -22.88 0.45
CA ILE A 81 -1.96 -21.75 -0.41
C ILE A 81 -0.88 -20.93 0.31
N ARG A 82 0.19 -20.64 -0.42
CA ARG A 82 1.36 -19.85 0.00
C ARG A 82 1.52 -18.60 -0.85
N SER A 83 1.20 -18.71 -2.13
CA SER A 83 1.21 -17.59 -3.06
C SER A 83 0.09 -17.67 -4.07
N VAL A 84 -0.41 -16.52 -4.49
CA VAL A 84 -1.38 -16.41 -5.59
C VAL A 84 -0.72 -15.65 -6.75
N VAL A 85 -0.90 -16.16 -7.96
CA VAL A 85 -0.51 -15.49 -9.21
C VAL A 85 -1.77 -15.26 -10.03
N ILE A 86 -2.10 -14.00 -10.30
CA ILE A 86 -3.20 -13.63 -11.19
C ILE A 86 -2.56 -13.09 -12.47
N GLU A 87 -2.82 -13.78 -13.59
CA GLU A 87 -2.20 -13.45 -14.87
C GLU A 87 -2.92 -12.32 -15.61
N GLU A 88 -2.20 -11.71 -16.55
CA GLU A 88 -2.72 -10.66 -17.43
C GLU A 88 -4.02 -11.07 -18.11
N GLY A 89 -4.91 -10.09 -18.25
CA GLY A 89 -6.25 -10.26 -18.82
C GLY A 89 -7.34 -10.36 -17.77
N VAL A 90 -7.02 -10.76 -16.53
CA VAL A 90 -8.00 -10.76 -15.43
C VAL A 90 -8.25 -9.33 -14.96
N THR A 91 -9.52 -8.92 -14.95
CA THR A 91 -9.92 -7.53 -14.66
C THR A 91 -10.46 -7.32 -13.25
N ASP A 92 -10.95 -8.38 -12.59
CA ASP A 92 -11.59 -8.31 -11.29
C ASP A 92 -11.24 -9.53 -10.44
N ILE A 93 -10.96 -9.30 -9.15
CA ILE A 93 -10.84 -10.38 -8.16
C ILE A 93 -12.18 -10.60 -7.48
N GLY A 94 -12.62 -11.87 -7.46
CA GLY A 94 -13.93 -12.27 -6.98
C GLY A 94 -14.17 -12.03 -5.49
N GLN A 95 -15.44 -11.85 -5.12
CA GLN A 95 -15.86 -11.73 -3.72
C GLN A 95 -15.39 -12.95 -2.91
N ASN A 96 -14.74 -12.70 -1.77
CA ASN A 96 -14.17 -13.75 -0.89
C ASN A 96 -13.22 -14.74 -1.58
N ALA A 97 -12.67 -14.42 -2.75
CA ALA A 97 -11.89 -15.35 -3.58
C ALA A 97 -10.71 -15.99 -2.83
N PHE A 98 -10.02 -15.25 -1.99
CA PHE A 98 -8.88 -15.72 -1.21
C PHE A 98 -9.09 -15.55 0.30
N SER A 99 -10.34 -15.36 0.72
CA SER A 99 -10.67 -15.21 2.14
C SER A 99 -10.19 -16.42 2.95
N GLY A 100 -9.52 -16.17 4.08
CA GLY A 100 -9.00 -17.19 4.98
C GLY A 100 -7.77 -17.95 4.44
N CYS A 101 -7.11 -17.49 3.38
CA CYS A 101 -5.79 -17.98 2.98
C CYS A 101 -4.71 -17.45 3.94
N ASP A 102 -4.80 -17.86 5.21
CA ASP A 102 -4.06 -17.31 6.35
C ASP A 102 -2.54 -17.52 6.28
N ARG A 103 -2.07 -18.47 5.45
CA ARG A 103 -0.65 -18.78 5.21
C ARG A 103 -0.10 -18.21 3.91
N MET A 104 -0.90 -17.45 3.16
CA MET A 104 -0.46 -16.79 1.94
C MET A 104 0.43 -15.60 2.27
N THR A 105 1.65 -15.57 1.71
CA THR A 105 2.65 -14.54 1.96
C THR A 105 2.86 -13.60 0.76
N SER A 106 2.43 -13.99 -0.44
CA SER A 106 2.59 -13.17 -1.64
C SER A 106 1.42 -13.30 -2.60
N VAL A 107 1.11 -12.19 -3.27
CA VAL A 107 0.11 -12.09 -4.32
C VAL A 107 0.71 -11.31 -5.48
N GLN A 108 0.72 -11.89 -6.68
CA GLN A 108 1.05 -11.18 -7.91
C GLN A 108 -0.25 -10.77 -8.61
N LEU A 109 -0.41 -9.47 -8.81
CA LEU A 109 -1.55 -8.85 -9.49
C LEU A 109 -1.16 -8.42 -10.91
N PRO A 110 -2.06 -8.52 -11.91
CA PRO A 110 -1.79 -8.08 -13.27
C PRO A 110 -2.08 -6.60 -13.45
N ASP A 111 -1.45 -5.97 -14.45
CA ASP A 111 -1.69 -4.57 -14.81
C ASP A 111 -3.12 -4.34 -15.33
N SER A 112 -3.77 -5.39 -15.84
CA SER A 112 -5.18 -5.36 -16.29
C SER A 112 -6.20 -5.28 -15.15
N LEU A 113 -5.79 -5.40 -13.88
CA LEU A 113 -6.71 -5.45 -12.75
C LEU A 113 -7.33 -4.08 -12.46
N VAL A 114 -8.66 -4.05 -12.40
CA VAL A 114 -9.46 -2.83 -12.14
C VAL A 114 -10.13 -2.87 -10.76
N THR A 115 -10.58 -4.06 -10.32
CA THR A 115 -11.40 -4.19 -9.10
C THR A 115 -10.95 -5.33 -8.20
N ILE A 116 -10.88 -5.06 -6.89
CA ILE A 116 -10.78 -6.07 -5.84
C ILE A 116 -12.11 -6.07 -5.06
N GLN A 117 -12.86 -7.16 -5.12
CA GLN A 117 -14.20 -7.23 -4.55
C GLN A 117 -14.20 -7.47 -3.03
N SER A 118 -15.39 -7.38 -2.45
CA SER A 118 -15.57 -7.46 -1.00
C SER A 118 -15.01 -8.77 -0.43
N GLY A 119 -14.24 -8.66 0.66
CA GLY A 119 -13.64 -9.80 1.35
C GLY A 119 -12.63 -10.60 0.55
N ALA A 120 -12.21 -10.15 -0.64
CA ALA A 120 -11.35 -10.91 -1.55
C ALA A 120 -10.11 -11.51 -0.88
N PHE A 121 -9.50 -10.80 0.05
CA PHE A 121 -8.33 -11.20 0.83
C PHE A 121 -8.59 -11.16 2.35
N ASP A 122 -9.85 -11.19 2.81
CA ASP A 122 -10.15 -11.16 4.24
C ASP A 122 -9.42 -12.30 4.98
N SER A 123 -8.81 -11.99 6.12
CA SER A 123 -8.07 -12.93 6.97
C SER A 123 -6.86 -13.59 6.31
N CYS A 124 -6.23 -12.95 5.32
CA CYS A 124 -4.92 -13.33 4.79
C CYS A 124 -3.78 -12.87 5.73
N LYS A 125 -3.74 -13.46 6.93
CA LYS A 125 -2.92 -12.98 8.06
C LYS A 125 -1.41 -12.97 7.84
N ALA A 126 -0.89 -13.86 6.98
CA ALA A 126 0.53 -13.93 6.66
C ALA A 126 0.97 -12.99 5.52
N LEU A 127 0.04 -12.29 4.87
CA LEU A 127 0.36 -11.33 3.83
C LEU A 127 0.93 -10.07 4.46
N THR A 128 2.21 -9.76 4.17
CA THR A 128 2.91 -8.62 4.78
C THR A 128 2.99 -7.38 3.91
N GLU A 129 2.92 -7.58 2.60
CA GLU A 129 2.99 -6.53 1.58
C GLU A 129 2.04 -6.88 0.44
N ILE A 130 1.59 -5.84 -0.27
CA ILE A 130 0.87 -6.00 -1.54
C ILE A 130 1.22 -4.82 -2.44
N ARG A 131 1.45 -5.12 -3.72
CA ARG A 131 1.69 -4.10 -4.75
C ARG A 131 0.47 -4.01 -5.63
N PHE A 132 -0.22 -2.87 -5.58
CA PHE A 132 -1.36 -2.61 -6.45
C PHE A 132 -0.89 -2.12 -7.82
N PRO A 133 -1.52 -2.57 -8.92
CA PRO A 133 -1.22 -2.07 -10.25
C PRO A 133 -1.78 -0.65 -10.44
N ASP A 134 -1.13 0.14 -11.29
CA ASP A 134 -1.51 1.55 -11.54
C ASP A 134 -2.95 1.73 -12.02
N GLY A 135 -3.49 0.71 -12.72
CA GLY A 135 -4.84 0.69 -13.28
C GLY A 135 -5.96 0.37 -12.28
N LEU A 136 -5.63 -0.01 -11.04
CA LEU A 136 -6.62 -0.39 -10.04
C LEU A 136 -7.48 0.81 -9.61
N GLN A 137 -8.80 0.64 -9.66
CA GLN A 137 -9.76 1.70 -9.34
C GLN A 137 -10.55 1.46 -8.06
N VAL A 138 -10.80 0.20 -7.71
CA VAL A 138 -11.71 -0.14 -6.59
C VAL A 138 -11.12 -1.22 -5.70
N ILE A 139 -11.01 -0.90 -4.41
CA ILE A 139 -10.82 -1.87 -3.32
C ILE A 139 -12.11 -1.85 -2.49
N ALA A 140 -12.99 -2.80 -2.74
CA ALA A 140 -14.32 -2.83 -2.14
C ALA A 140 -14.30 -3.12 -0.63
N SER A 141 -15.46 -2.93 -0.01
CA SER A 141 -15.63 -3.08 1.43
C SER A 141 -15.11 -4.43 1.95
N GLY A 142 -14.20 -4.39 2.91
CA GLY A 142 -13.66 -5.57 3.57
C GLY A 142 -12.62 -6.39 2.79
N ALA A 143 -12.17 -5.92 1.62
CA ALA A 143 -11.22 -6.63 0.76
C ALA A 143 -9.99 -7.20 1.49
N PHE A 144 -9.36 -6.46 2.42
CA PHE A 144 -8.20 -6.89 3.22
C PHE A 144 -8.49 -6.84 4.73
N ASN A 145 -9.72 -7.08 5.16
CA ASN A 145 -10.00 -7.16 6.59
C ASN A 145 -9.16 -8.27 7.26
N ASN A 146 -8.79 -8.09 8.52
CA ASN A 146 -8.03 -9.07 9.30
C ASN A 146 -6.70 -9.51 8.65
N CYS A 147 -6.14 -8.72 7.72
CA CYS A 147 -4.80 -8.91 7.18
C CYS A 147 -3.78 -8.39 8.20
N THR A 148 -3.73 -9.03 9.37
CA THR A 148 -2.96 -8.56 10.55
C THR A 148 -1.45 -8.45 10.29
N GLY A 149 -0.92 -9.13 9.28
CA GLY A 149 0.48 -9.05 8.88
C GLY A 149 0.84 -7.89 7.96
N LEU A 150 -0.15 -7.23 7.34
CA LEU A 150 0.06 -6.20 6.33
C LEU A 150 0.60 -4.93 6.99
N LYS A 151 1.81 -4.53 6.60
CA LYS A 151 2.54 -3.44 7.28
C LYS A 151 2.40 -2.08 6.60
N GLU A 152 2.34 -2.12 5.27
CA GLU A 152 2.38 -0.94 4.41
C GLU A 152 1.45 -1.18 3.23
N VAL A 153 0.83 -0.09 2.77
CA VAL A 153 -0.04 -0.07 1.61
C VAL A 153 0.19 1.22 0.85
N THR A 154 0.60 1.11 -0.41
CA THR A 154 0.68 2.23 -1.33
C THR A 154 -0.46 2.12 -2.34
N PHE A 155 -1.34 3.11 -2.35
CA PHE A 155 -2.45 3.15 -3.28
C PHE A 155 -2.02 3.79 -4.61
N PRO A 156 -2.48 3.26 -5.76
CA PRO A 156 -2.19 3.85 -7.06
C PRO A 156 -2.96 5.18 -7.21
N ALA A 157 -2.40 6.12 -7.96
CA ALA A 157 -2.98 7.46 -8.13
C ALA A 157 -4.41 7.44 -8.73
N GLY A 158 -4.76 6.40 -9.49
CA GLY A 158 -6.06 6.22 -10.13
C GLY A 158 -7.15 5.63 -9.24
N ILE A 159 -6.83 5.25 -7.99
CA ILE A 159 -7.80 4.63 -7.07
C ILE A 159 -8.95 5.59 -6.77
N ARG A 160 -10.19 5.07 -6.80
CA ARG A 160 -11.43 5.84 -6.55
C ARG A 160 -12.14 5.39 -5.28
N GLU A 161 -12.05 4.11 -4.95
CA GLU A 161 -12.70 3.52 -3.78
C GLU A 161 -11.72 2.70 -2.94
N ILE A 162 -11.72 2.97 -1.63
CA ILE A 162 -10.94 2.26 -0.61
C ILE A 162 -11.88 1.79 0.50
N GLY A 163 -11.97 0.48 0.71
CA GLY A 163 -13.00 -0.07 1.60
C GLY A 163 -12.64 -1.16 2.58
N GLY A 164 -11.42 -1.69 2.61
CA GLY A 164 -11.20 -2.92 3.35
C GLY A 164 -9.82 -3.11 3.93
N PHE A 165 -9.51 -2.46 5.04
CA PHE A 165 -8.29 -2.67 5.83
C PHE A 165 -8.60 -2.73 7.34
N LYS A 166 -9.82 -3.11 7.73
CA LYS A 166 -10.18 -3.26 9.14
C LYS A 166 -9.35 -4.36 9.81
N ASP A 167 -8.94 -4.17 11.04
CA ASP A 167 -8.13 -5.11 11.83
C ASP A 167 -6.78 -5.46 11.14
N CYS A 168 -6.25 -4.55 10.30
CA CYS A 168 -4.87 -4.61 9.77
C CYS A 168 -3.89 -4.11 10.84
N ASP A 169 -3.72 -4.89 11.91
CA ASP A 169 -3.02 -4.47 13.13
C ASP A 169 -1.58 -3.98 12.92
N SER A 170 -0.86 -4.47 11.91
CA SER A 170 0.54 -4.08 11.64
C SER A 170 0.69 -2.85 10.74
N LEU A 171 -0.40 -2.29 10.22
CA LEU A 171 -0.38 -1.18 9.28
C LEU A 171 0.02 0.11 10.01
N ARG A 172 1.12 0.75 9.62
CA ARG A 172 1.71 1.87 10.37
C ARG A 172 1.31 3.26 9.92
N SER A 173 1.11 3.43 8.62
CA SER A 173 0.72 4.70 8.01
C SER A 173 -0.16 4.45 6.80
N VAL A 174 -1.05 5.39 6.51
CA VAL A 174 -1.87 5.38 5.29
C VAL A 174 -1.91 6.78 4.67
N THR A 175 -1.66 6.85 3.38
CA THR A 175 -1.87 8.06 2.56
C THR A 175 -2.97 7.78 1.55
N ILE A 176 -4.10 8.44 1.72
CA ILE A 176 -5.27 8.32 0.85
C ILE A 176 -5.10 9.33 -0.29
N PRO A 177 -5.01 8.91 -1.57
CA PRO A 177 -4.80 9.86 -2.67
C PRO A 177 -5.95 10.85 -2.88
N ASP A 178 -5.66 12.02 -3.45
CA ASP A 178 -6.64 13.06 -3.77
C ASP A 178 -7.77 12.59 -4.71
N GLY A 179 -7.52 11.55 -5.52
CA GLY A 179 -8.49 11.00 -6.46
C GLY A 179 -9.59 10.12 -5.83
N VAL A 180 -9.49 9.80 -4.53
CA VAL A 180 -10.42 8.93 -3.82
C VAL A 180 -11.76 9.63 -3.60
N GLU A 181 -12.81 9.08 -4.20
CA GLU A 181 -14.18 9.58 -4.11
C GLU A 181 -14.97 8.89 -2.99
N TYR A 182 -14.56 7.66 -2.63
CA TYR A 182 -15.27 6.85 -1.64
C TYR A 182 -14.31 6.14 -0.69
N LEU A 183 -14.25 6.62 0.55
CA LEU A 183 -13.62 5.92 1.67
C LEU A 183 -14.72 5.25 2.51
N SER A 184 -14.70 3.92 2.59
CA SER A 184 -15.79 3.18 3.26
C SER A 184 -15.83 3.42 4.77
N ALA A 185 -17.03 3.25 5.35
CA ALA A 185 -17.18 3.11 6.79
C ALA A 185 -16.32 1.94 7.30
N SER A 186 -15.71 2.11 8.47
CA SER A 186 -14.78 1.13 9.07
C SER A 186 -13.56 0.76 8.19
N ALA A 187 -13.19 1.52 7.16
CA ALA A 187 -12.13 1.13 6.22
C ALA A 187 -10.79 0.79 6.92
N PHE A 188 -10.45 1.49 8.01
CA PHE A 188 -9.26 1.27 8.83
C PHE A 188 -9.61 1.07 10.31
N GLU A 189 -10.81 0.56 10.63
CA GLU A 189 -11.19 0.29 12.03
C GLU A 189 -10.20 -0.70 12.67
N SER A 190 -9.79 -0.45 13.91
CA SER A 190 -8.89 -1.27 14.72
C SER A 190 -7.51 -1.52 14.12
N CYS A 191 -6.99 -0.65 13.24
CA CYS A 191 -5.58 -0.72 12.85
C CYS A 191 -4.70 -0.25 14.02
N ASN A 192 -4.34 -1.16 14.93
CA ASN A 192 -3.77 -0.79 16.22
C ASN A 192 -2.36 -0.18 16.14
N ASP A 193 -1.52 -0.55 15.16
CA ASP A 193 -0.20 0.07 14.96
C ASP A 193 -0.24 1.30 14.04
N LEU A 194 -1.42 1.73 13.57
CA LEU A 194 -1.55 2.88 12.68
C LEU A 194 -1.21 4.15 13.47
N MET A 195 -0.11 4.80 13.12
CA MET A 195 0.42 6.01 13.78
C MET A 195 -0.01 7.29 13.08
N THR A 196 -0.13 7.26 11.75
CA THR A 196 -0.42 8.43 10.94
C THR A 196 -1.42 8.11 9.84
N ALA A 197 -2.27 9.08 9.52
CA ALA A 197 -3.15 9.02 8.38
C ALA A 197 -3.15 10.37 7.64
N GLU A 198 -3.08 10.32 6.32
CA GLU A 198 -3.22 11.47 5.44
C GLU A 198 -4.42 11.26 4.53
N ILE A 199 -5.35 12.20 4.56
CA ILE A 199 -6.59 12.14 3.80
C ILE A 199 -6.49 13.08 2.60
N GLY A 200 -6.63 12.52 1.39
CA GLY A 200 -6.60 13.28 0.15
C GLY A 200 -7.87 14.11 -0.07
N ALA A 201 -7.74 15.18 -0.85
CA ALA A 201 -8.76 16.20 -1.05
C ALA A 201 -10.07 15.71 -1.70
N GLY A 202 -10.08 14.54 -2.34
CA GLY A 202 -11.30 13.93 -2.89
C GLY A 202 -12.29 13.43 -1.82
N VAL A 203 -11.81 13.19 -0.60
CA VAL A 203 -12.66 12.73 0.50
C VAL A 203 -13.35 13.91 1.16
N THR A 204 -14.67 14.04 0.97
CA THR A 204 -15.47 15.12 1.61
C THR A 204 -16.20 14.66 2.88
N VAL A 205 -16.42 13.36 3.05
CA VAL A 205 -17.09 12.79 4.23
C VAL A 205 -16.23 11.69 4.83
N LEU A 206 -15.83 11.85 6.08
CA LEU A 206 -15.24 10.77 6.86
C LEU A 206 -16.34 9.92 7.49
N LYS A 207 -16.50 8.71 6.97
CA LYS A 207 -17.58 7.82 7.36
C LYS A 207 -17.42 7.24 8.76
N GLY A 208 -18.53 6.72 9.26
CA GLY A 208 -18.60 6.16 10.60
C GLY A 208 -17.57 5.06 10.79
N ARG A 209 -16.86 5.12 11.92
CA ARG A 209 -15.82 4.16 12.32
C ARG A 209 -14.60 4.05 11.42
N THR A 210 -14.39 4.92 10.43
CA THR A 210 -13.28 4.81 9.48
C THR A 210 -11.92 4.58 10.16
N PHE A 211 -11.64 5.26 11.28
CA PHE A 211 -10.43 5.07 12.11
C PHE A 211 -10.75 4.63 13.54
N ALA A 212 -11.95 4.13 13.82
CA ALA A 212 -12.31 3.73 15.19
C ALA A 212 -11.31 2.71 15.74
N LYS A 213 -10.87 2.89 16.98
CA LYS A 213 -9.93 2.02 17.71
C LYS A 213 -8.54 1.93 17.08
N CYS A 214 -8.15 2.87 16.23
CA CYS A 214 -6.73 3.07 15.88
C CYS A 214 -6.00 3.66 17.09
N ARG A 215 -5.66 2.80 18.06
CA ARG A 215 -5.23 3.23 19.39
C ARG A 215 -3.94 4.05 19.39
N ASN A 216 -3.03 3.76 18.46
CA ASN A 216 -1.74 4.45 18.33
C ASN A 216 -1.77 5.59 17.31
N LEU A 217 -2.94 5.93 16.74
CA LEU A 217 -3.03 7.01 15.75
C LEU A 217 -2.73 8.31 16.45
N LYS A 218 -1.54 8.87 16.19
CA LYS A 218 -1.01 10.02 16.90
C LYS A 218 -1.43 11.34 16.28
N PHE A 219 -1.42 11.40 14.97
CA PHE A 219 -1.89 12.56 14.24
C PHE A 219 -2.54 12.19 12.92
N ILE A 220 -3.39 13.09 12.44
CA ILE A 220 -4.07 12.97 11.15
C ILE A 220 -4.00 14.28 10.38
N ASN A 221 -3.78 14.18 9.08
CA ASN A 221 -3.88 15.29 8.13
C ASN A 221 -5.21 15.20 7.38
N LEU A 222 -6.03 16.23 7.51
CA LEU A 222 -7.33 16.37 6.89
C LEU A 222 -7.30 17.50 5.85
N PRO A 223 -7.88 17.29 4.65
CA PRO A 223 -7.96 18.31 3.63
C PRO A 223 -9.03 19.35 3.99
N ASP A 224 -8.97 20.52 3.36
CA ASP A 224 -9.95 21.60 3.54
C ASP A 224 -11.31 21.32 2.87
N THR A 225 -11.42 20.16 2.22
CA THR A 225 -12.61 19.66 1.53
C THR A 225 -13.52 18.81 2.43
N ILE A 226 -13.12 18.52 3.68
CA ILE A 226 -13.98 17.80 4.63
C ILE A 226 -15.20 18.64 4.98
N GLU A 227 -16.39 18.09 4.71
CA GLU A 227 -17.68 18.69 5.01
C GLU A 227 -18.36 18.03 6.22
N GLU A 228 -18.15 16.73 6.42
CA GLU A 228 -18.80 15.94 7.46
C GLU A 228 -17.86 14.87 8.05
N ILE A 229 -17.93 14.70 9.38
CA ILE A 229 -17.31 13.60 10.11
C ILE A 229 -18.41 12.81 10.82
N GLU A 230 -18.69 11.61 10.30
CA GLU A 230 -19.74 10.73 10.79
C GLU A 230 -19.41 10.14 12.19
N SER A 231 -20.44 9.59 12.84
CA SER A 231 -20.34 9.10 14.21
C SER A 231 -19.31 7.99 14.34
N PHE A 232 -18.51 8.06 15.39
CA PHE A 232 -17.46 7.10 15.74
C PHE A 232 -16.28 7.00 14.76
N ALA A 233 -16.16 7.87 13.74
CA ALA A 233 -14.99 7.94 12.85
C ALA A 233 -13.65 7.82 13.59
N PHE A 234 -13.50 8.45 14.76
CA PHE A 234 -12.29 8.42 15.60
C PHE A 234 -12.50 7.82 17.00
N SER A 235 -13.59 7.07 17.21
CA SER A 235 -13.90 6.49 18.52
C SER A 235 -12.79 5.56 19.02
N GLY A 236 -12.22 5.81 20.20
CA GLY A 236 -11.17 4.99 20.80
C GLY A 236 -9.78 5.15 20.14
N CYS A 237 -9.54 6.26 19.43
CA CYS A 237 -8.19 6.68 19.05
C CYS A 237 -7.52 7.38 20.24
N ASN A 238 -7.07 6.58 21.20
CA ASN A 238 -6.67 7.07 22.52
C ASN A 238 -5.42 7.97 22.49
N ASP A 239 -4.55 7.80 21.50
CA ASP A 239 -3.29 8.54 21.38
C ASP A 239 -3.36 9.68 20.34
N LEU A 240 -4.55 10.00 19.81
CA LEU A 240 -4.72 11.07 18.84
C LEU A 240 -4.59 12.43 19.52
N ASP A 241 -3.38 12.97 19.46
CA ASP A 241 -3.01 14.25 20.06
C ASP A 241 -3.16 15.40 19.07
N ASP A 242 -2.86 15.22 17.78
CA ASP A 242 -2.80 16.31 16.80
C ASP A 242 -3.75 16.08 15.60
N VAL A 243 -4.56 17.09 15.28
CA VAL A 243 -5.35 17.15 14.04
C VAL A 243 -4.87 18.33 13.21
N TYR A 244 -4.28 18.04 12.06
CA TYR A 244 -3.90 19.04 11.06
C TYR A 244 -5.03 19.16 10.04
N TYR A 245 -5.60 20.34 9.93
CA TYR A 245 -6.66 20.64 8.98
C TYR A 245 -6.16 21.70 8.00
N ALA A 246 -6.26 21.41 6.70
CA ALA A 246 -5.71 22.30 5.67
C ALA A 246 -6.49 23.61 5.48
N GLY A 247 -7.72 23.67 6.00
CA GLY A 247 -8.56 24.87 5.97
C GLY A 247 -8.38 25.75 7.21
N THR A 248 -9.16 26.82 7.30
CA THR A 248 -9.15 27.74 8.45
C THR A 248 -9.91 27.19 9.65
N GLU A 249 -9.68 27.79 10.82
CA GLU A 249 -10.46 27.47 12.03
C GLU A 249 -11.96 27.70 11.84
N GLU A 250 -12.36 28.72 11.08
CA GLU A 250 -13.78 28.96 10.76
C GLU A 250 -14.39 27.84 9.91
N GLN A 251 -13.63 27.31 8.95
CA GLN A 251 -14.08 26.17 8.15
C GLN A 251 -14.22 24.93 9.03
N TRP A 252 -13.24 24.65 9.90
CA TRP A 252 -13.30 23.52 10.84
C TRP A 252 -14.52 23.58 11.76
N ARG A 253 -14.83 24.76 12.33
CA ARG A 253 -16.00 24.95 13.19
C ARG A 253 -17.33 24.78 12.46
N ALA A 254 -17.34 24.80 11.13
CA ALA A 254 -18.53 24.61 10.31
C ALA A 254 -18.75 23.14 9.91
N ILE A 255 -17.76 22.26 10.09
CA ILE A 255 -17.87 20.83 9.78
C ILE A 255 -18.93 20.18 10.68
N ASP A 256 -19.83 19.39 10.09
CA ASP A 256 -20.76 18.57 10.85
C ASP A 256 -20.01 17.37 11.44
N VAL A 257 -19.50 17.55 12.66
CA VAL A 257 -19.03 16.42 13.47
C VAL A 257 -20.26 15.84 14.14
N SER A 258 -20.79 14.76 13.56
CA SER A 258 -22.05 14.17 13.99
C SER A 258 -21.93 13.52 15.38
N TYR A 259 -22.12 14.34 16.41
CA TYR A 259 -22.51 13.88 17.73
C TYR A 259 -24.01 13.65 17.69
N SER A 260 -24.49 12.56 17.09
CA SER A 260 -25.94 12.31 17.10
C SER A 260 -26.42 12.35 18.55
N SER A 261 -27.21 13.38 18.89
CA SER A 261 -27.64 13.67 20.26
C SER A 261 -28.44 12.52 20.88
N ARG A 262 -28.98 11.64 20.04
CA ARG A 262 -29.63 10.38 20.43
C ARG A 262 -28.64 9.30 20.86
N LEU A 263 -27.44 9.27 20.26
CA LEU A 263 -26.38 8.31 20.56
C LEU A 263 -25.61 8.69 21.84
N ILE A 264 -25.42 9.98 22.13
CA ILE A 264 -24.76 10.44 23.38
C ILE A 264 -25.48 9.88 24.63
N THR A 265 -26.82 9.88 24.62
CA THR A 265 -27.63 9.39 25.75
C THR A 265 -27.76 7.88 25.84
N GLU A 266 -27.47 7.14 24.76
CA GLU A 266 -27.68 5.68 24.66
C GLU A 266 -26.35 4.89 24.72
N PHE A 267 -25.24 5.49 24.27
CA PHE A 267 -23.92 4.85 24.17
C PHE A 267 -22.81 5.50 25.00
N GLY A 268 -23.07 6.61 25.72
CA GLY A 268 -22.05 7.28 26.54
C GLY A 268 -21.00 8.05 25.72
N ASP A 269 -19.98 8.57 26.41
CA ASP A 269 -18.96 9.54 25.95
C ASP A 269 -18.05 9.11 24.75
N ASP A 270 -18.39 8.06 23.98
CA ASP A 270 -17.50 7.40 23.02
C ASP A 270 -17.69 7.85 21.54
N VAL A 271 -18.47 8.90 21.27
CA VAL A 271 -18.69 9.40 19.89
C VAL A 271 -17.57 10.37 19.51
N ASN A 272 -16.58 9.89 18.74
CA ASN A 272 -15.40 10.67 18.32
C ASN A 272 -14.67 11.33 19.51
N ASP A 273 -14.59 10.61 20.63
CA ASP A 273 -13.91 11.00 21.88
C ASP A 273 -12.51 11.60 21.65
N ALA A 274 -11.74 11.02 20.73
CA ALA A 274 -10.42 11.47 20.37
C ALA A 274 -10.37 12.94 19.87
N LEU A 275 -11.35 13.37 19.06
CA LEU A 275 -11.41 14.75 18.55
C LEU A 275 -11.69 15.77 19.67
N ARG A 276 -12.26 15.35 20.81
CA ARG A 276 -12.57 16.28 21.89
C ARG A 276 -11.32 16.84 22.58
N TYR A 277 -10.22 16.10 22.55
CA TYR A 277 -9.01 16.38 23.32
C TYR A 277 -7.78 16.69 22.46
N ALA A 278 -7.87 16.51 21.14
CA ALA A 278 -6.79 16.81 20.21
C ALA A 278 -6.49 18.32 20.13
N ASP A 279 -5.21 18.63 19.91
CA ASP A 279 -4.71 19.92 19.50
C ASP A 279 -4.94 20.12 17.99
N TYR A 280 -5.51 21.27 17.64
CA TYR A 280 -5.89 21.60 16.26
C TYR A 280 -4.90 22.56 15.62
N HIS A 281 -4.43 22.20 14.43
CA HIS A 281 -3.52 22.99 13.62
C HIS A 281 -4.20 23.36 12.31
N PHE A 282 -4.32 24.66 12.04
CA PHE A 282 -4.98 25.24 10.85
C PHE A 282 -4.00 25.82 9.84
N GLU A 283 -2.72 25.52 10.05
CA GLU A 283 -1.67 25.70 9.07
C GLU A 283 -1.35 24.29 8.62
N THR A 284 -1.49 23.99 7.32
CA THR A 284 -0.80 22.83 6.79
C THR A 284 0.67 22.99 7.19
N PRO A 285 1.32 22.01 7.84
CA PRO A 285 2.76 21.97 7.72
C PRO A 285 3.00 22.01 6.22
N ALA A 286 3.65 23.07 5.73
CA ALA A 286 3.89 23.22 4.30
C ALA A 286 4.41 21.86 3.82
N PRO A 287 3.83 21.23 2.78
CA PRO A 287 4.52 20.12 2.15
C PRO A 287 5.88 20.71 1.81
N GLU A 288 6.93 20.22 2.43
CA GLU A 288 8.23 20.88 2.35
C GLU A 288 8.55 21.10 0.89
N THR A 289 8.56 22.37 0.49
CA THR A 289 8.93 22.72 -0.87
C THR A 289 10.44 22.71 -0.90
N TRP A 290 10.97 21.54 -1.28
CA TRP A 290 12.39 21.33 -1.46
C TRP A 290 12.92 22.31 -2.50
N THR A 291 13.83 23.21 -2.10
CA THR A 291 14.65 23.99 -3.03
C THR A 291 16.10 23.63 -2.81
N THR A 292 16.73 23.02 -3.81
CA THR A 292 18.16 22.70 -3.80
C THR A 292 18.94 23.80 -4.50
N THR A 293 19.97 24.33 -3.85
CA THR A 293 21.04 25.11 -4.49
C THR A 293 22.38 24.53 -4.08
N GLY A 294 23.18 24.07 -5.05
CA GLY A 294 24.57 23.65 -4.81
C GLY A 294 25.54 24.84 -4.92
N THR A 295 26.49 24.95 -4.00
CA THR A 295 27.60 25.91 -4.06
C THR A 295 28.93 25.21 -3.76
N TRP A 296 29.98 25.61 -4.48
CA TRP A 296 31.31 25.00 -4.42
C TRP A 296 32.20 25.73 -3.40
N PHE A 297 32.93 24.98 -2.56
CA PHE A 297 34.01 25.50 -1.74
C PHE A 297 35.21 24.54 -1.78
N THR A 298 36.41 25.08 -1.55
CA THR A 298 37.66 24.33 -1.37
C THR A 298 38.19 24.66 0.01
N ASP A 299 38.61 23.67 0.78
CA ASP A 299 39.31 23.91 2.05
C ASP A 299 40.77 24.38 1.82
N ASP A 300 41.40 24.87 2.89
CA ASP A 300 42.77 25.43 2.86
C ASP A 300 43.86 24.35 2.63
N GLU A 301 43.50 23.07 2.57
CA GLU A 301 44.41 21.93 2.37
C GLU A 301 44.31 21.31 0.96
N GLY A 302 43.34 21.76 0.14
CA GLY A 302 43.19 21.35 -1.26
C GLY A 302 42.45 20.02 -1.43
N GLU A 303 41.66 19.61 -0.46
CA GLU A 303 40.69 18.53 -0.58
C GLU A 303 39.35 19.10 -1.07
N TRP A 304 38.67 18.37 -1.95
CA TRP A 304 37.41 18.83 -2.56
C TRP A 304 36.23 18.35 -1.74
N GLU A 305 35.74 19.21 -0.83
CA GLU A 305 34.48 18.97 -0.13
C GLU A 305 33.28 19.44 -0.98
N HIS A 306 32.28 18.58 -1.15
CA HIS A 306 31.01 18.98 -1.75
C HIS A 306 30.07 19.46 -0.64
N ALA A 307 29.78 20.77 -0.62
CA ALA A 307 28.77 21.34 0.26
C ALA A 307 27.42 21.41 -0.45
N MET A 308 26.45 20.63 0.01
CA MET A 308 25.07 20.72 -0.50
C MET A 308 24.19 21.39 0.54
N THR A 309 23.67 22.57 0.20
CA THR A 309 22.74 23.29 1.08
C THR A 309 21.35 22.68 0.95
N TYR A 310 20.86 22.10 2.04
CA TYR A 310 19.49 21.62 2.15
C TYR A 310 18.66 22.57 3.00
N VAL A 311 17.34 22.45 2.95
CA VAL A 311 16.46 22.92 4.03
C VAL A 311 15.50 21.76 4.25
N CYS A 312 15.81 20.90 5.21
CA CYS A 312 14.91 19.82 5.65
C CYS A 312 14.01 20.37 6.76
N ALA A 313 12.73 20.00 6.76
CA ALA A 313 11.92 20.05 7.97
C ALA A 313 11.56 18.64 8.47
N LYS A 314 11.51 18.59 9.80
CA LYS A 314 10.92 17.64 10.78
C LYS A 314 10.75 16.11 10.52
N VAL A 315 11.07 15.51 9.38
CA VAL A 315 11.04 14.04 9.19
C VAL A 315 12.42 13.38 9.34
N PRO A 316 12.52 12.14 9.86
CA PRO A 316 13.74 11.34 9.77
C PRO A 316 14.06 11.06 8.30
N ALA A 317 15.30 11.32 7.89
CA ALA A 317 15.75 11.16 6.53
C ALA A 317 17.09 10.42 6.46
N LEU A 318 17.37 9.83 5.31
CA LEU A 318 18.64 9.18 5.00
C LEU A 318 19.23 9.84 3.76
N ALA A 319 20.49 10.23 3.84
CA ALA A 319 21.25 10.56 2.64
C ALA A 319 22.06 9.34 2.20
N CYS A 320 21.95 9.02 0.92
CA CYS A 320 22.68 7.94 0.28
C CYS A 320 23.61 8.55 -0.77
N SER A 321 24.92 8.36 -0.60
CA SER A 321 25.90 8.65 -1.65
C SER A 321 26.36 7.35 -2.27
N ALA A 322 26.40 7.31 -3.60
CA ALA A 322 26.89 6.18 -4.37
C ALA A 322 28.00 6.67 -5.30
N VAL A 323 29.13 5.97 -5.27
CA VAL A 323 30.30 6.22 -6.13
C VAL A 323 30.33 5.14 -7.20
N TYR A 324 30.49 5.54 -8.45
CA TYR A 324 30.56 4.65 -9.60
C TYR A 324 31.91 4.78 -10.31
N ASP A 325 32.38 3.72 -10.97
CA ASP A 325 33.51 3.79 -11.89
C ASP A 325 33.11 4.32 -13.27
N GLU A 326 34.10 4.49 -14.14
CA GLU A 326 33.92 4.98 -15.53
C GLU A 326 33.01 4.11 -16.41
N ASP A 327 32.77 2.86 -16.00
CA ASP A 327 31.88 1.92 -16.69
C ASP A 327 30.45 1.91 -16.09
N GLY A 328 30.18 2.77 -15.10
CA GLY A 328 28.90 2.86 -14.41
C GLY A 328 28.66 1.76 -13.37
N CYS A 329 29.70 1.03 -12.95
CA CYS A 329 29.60 0.05 -11.89
C CYS A 329 29.67 0.73 -10.53
N CYS A 330 28.73 0.40 -9.63
CA CYS A 330 28.71 0.93 -8.27
C CYS A 330 29.90 0.38 -7.47
N LEU A 331 30.81 1.26 -7.07
CA LEU A 331 32.00 0.95 -6.30
C LEU A 331 31.73 0.99 -4.79
N GLU A 332 30.95 1.97 -4.33
CA GLU A 332 30.72 2.20 -2.91
C GLU A 332 29.36 2.88 -2.69
N ILE A 333 28.64 2.47 -1.64
CA ILE A 333 27.43 3.14 -1.16
C ILE A 333 27.64 3.50 0.31
N ARG A 334 27.44 4.77 0.66
CA ARG A 334 27.45 5.24 2.04
C ARG A 334 26.09 5.79 2.43
N LEU A 335 25.58 5.31 3.56
CA LEU A 335 24.34 5.77 4.17
C LEU A 335 24.68 6.66 5.37
N HIS A 336 24.05 7.81 5.42
CA HIS A 336 24.17 8.76 6.51
C HIS A 336 22.78 9.02 7.10
N GLU A 337 22.63 8.70 8.40
CA GLU A 337 21.43 9.06 9.14
C GLU A 337 21.39 10.57 9.36
N LEU A 338 20.30 11.20 8.92
CA LEU A 338 20.05 12.60 9.15
C LEU A 338 19.13 12.76 10.36
N THR A 339 19.60 13.50 11.35
CA THR A 339 18.77 13.84 12.51
C THR A 339 17.73 14.90 12.12
N PRO A 340 16.45 14.71 12.46
CA PRO A 340 15.38 15.67 12.14
C PRO A 340 15.70 17.10 12.63
N GLY A 341 15.59 18.10 11.75
CA GLY A 341 15.85 19.52 12.05
C GLY A 341 16.12 20.34 10.78
N GLU A 342 16.32 21.65 10.91
CA GLU A 342 16.77 22.52 9.81
C GLU A 342 18.22 22.21 9.43
N ILE A 343 18.42 21.16 8.62
CA ILE A 343 19.72 20.84 8.06
C ILE A 343 19.96 21.79 6.89
N THR A 344 20.85 22.76 7.10
CA THR A 344 21.23 23.75 6.08
C THR A 344 22.36 23.29 5.19
N GLU A 345 23.11 22.24 5.56
CA GLU A 345 24.27 21.76 4.81
C GLU A 345 24.53 20.27 5.10
N ILE A 346 24.85 19.51 4.06
CA ILE A 346 25.38 18.13 4.15
C ILE A 346 26.63 18.07 3.28
N ALA A 347 27.75 17.68 3.87
CA ALA A 347 29.02 17.49 3.19
C ALA A 347 29.38 15.99 3.13
N PHE A 348 29.94 15.57 1.98
CA PHE A 348 30.43 14.21 1.79
C PHE A 348 31.91 14.23 1.39
N ASP A 349 32.72 13.47 2.11
CA ASP A 349 34.11 13.19 1.74
C ASP A 349 34.14 12.11 0.65
N LEU A 350 34.24 12.57 -0.60
CA LEU A 350 34.40 11.68 -1.74
C LEU A 350 35.88 11.42 -2.01
N PRO A 351 36.26 10.20 -2.43
CA PRO A 351 37.61 9.93 -2.93
C PRO A 351 37.96 10.87 -4.09
N LYS A 352 39.24 11.26 -4.22
CA LYS A 352 39.76 12.11 -5.33
C LYS A 352 39.42 11.60 -6.75
N ASP A 353 39.07 10.33 -6.86
CA ASP A 353 38.81 9.61 -8.10
C ASP A 353 37.30 9.26 -8.30
N ALA A 354 36.39 9.90 -7.56
CA ALA A 354 34.94 9.64 -7.67
C ALA A 354 34.30 10.43 -8.82
N TRP A 355 34.55 10.01 -10.08
CA TRP A 355 34.21 10.77 -11.29
C TRP A 355 32.70 10.95 -11.56
N ASP A 356 31.86 9.99 -11.18
CA ASP A 356 30.40 10.00 -11.42
C ASP A 356 29.60 9.71 -10.15
N ALA A 357 29.93 10.41 -9.05
CA ALA A 357 29.18 10.28 -7.81
C ALA A 357 27.71 10.72 -8.00
N LYS A 358 26.77 9.97 -7.42
CA LYS A 358 25.36 10.37 -7.31
C LYS A 358 24.94 10.41 -5.86
N VAL A 359 24.13 11.40 -5.53
CA VAL A 359 23.57 11.56 -4.19
C VAL A 359 22.06 11.54 -4.26
N PHE A 360 21.48 10.61 -3.52
CA PHE A 360 20.05 10.46 -3.34
C PHE A 360 19.69 10.83 -1.90
N VAL A 361 18.61 11.59 -1.75
CA VAL A 361 18.02 11.81 -0.44
C VAL A 361 16.72 11.05 -0.39
N LEU A 362 16.60 10.22 0.64
CA LEU A 362 15.48 9.35 0.86
C LEU A 362 14.84 9.73 2.19
N ASP A 363 13.53 9.53 2.32
CA ASP A 363 12.91 9.58 3.64
C ASP A 363 13.30 8.35 4.48
N GLY A 364 12.87 8.31 5.73
CA GLY A 364 13.08 7.17 6.62
C GLY A 364 12.45 5.85 6.13
N SER A 365 11.61 5.87 5.08
CA SER A 365 11.03 4.69 4.42
C SER A 365 11.79 4.26 3.17
N MET A 366 12.94 4.89 2.87
CA MET A 366 13.73 4.69 1.65
C MET A 366 13.03 5.14 0.36
N THR A 367 11.98 5.97 0.46
CA THR A 367 11.33 6.58 -0.70
C THR A 367 12.17 7.77 -1.17
N PRO A 368 12.47 7.88 -2.48
CA PRO A 368 13.27 8.98 -2.99
C PRO A 368 12.54 10.31 -2.87
N LEU A 369 13.14 11.24 -2.11
CA LEU A 369 12.71 12.63 -2.01
C LEU A 369 13.30 13.46 -3.15
N CYS A 370 14.58 13.25 -3.49
CA CYS A 370 15.24 13.89 -4.64
C CYS A 370 16.52 13.17 -5.11
N ASP A 371 16.93 13.43 -6.37
CA ASP A 371 18.16 12.96 -7.02
C ASP A 371 19.00 14.17 -7.49
N CYS A 372 20.28 14.22 -7.10
CA CYS A 372 21.24 15.23 -7.54
C CYS A 372 22.34 14.58 -8.39
N ASN A 373 22.36 14.88 -9.70
CA ASN A 373 23.44 14.45 -10.60
C ASN A 373 24.57 15.49 -10.62
N SER A 374 25.78 15.10 -10.22
CA SER A 374 27.00 15.82 -10.60
C SER A 374 27.54 15.22 -11.90
N SER A 375 27.18 15.80 -13.05
CA SER A 375 27.86 15.47 -14.30
C SER A 375 28.82 16.61 -14.65
N TRP A 376 30.12 16.31 -14.64
CA TRP A 376 31.16 17.22 -15.13
C TRP A 376 31.67 16.73 -16.48
N TYR A 377 31.60 17.59 -17.50
CA TYR A 377 32.45 17.49 -18.69
C TYR A 377 33.72 18.31 -18.42
N TRP A 378 34.89 17.69 -18.51
CA TRP A 378 36.17 18.40 -18.57
C TRP A 378 36.75 18.27 -20.00
N GLU A 379 37.13 19.40 -20.61
CA GLU A 379 38.15 19.45 -21.68
C GLU A 379 39.56 19.56 -21.07
#